data_AF-A0AAN8CSG7-F1
#
_entry.id   AF-A0AAN8CSG7-F1
#
_cell.length_a   1.000
_cell.length_b   1.000
_cell.length_c   1.000
_cell.angle_alpha   90.00
_cell.angle_beta   90.00
_cell.angle_gamma   90.00
#
_symmetry.space_group_name_H-M   'P 1'
#
loop_
_entity.id
_entity.type
_entity.pdbx_description
1 polymer ?
#
loop_
_entity_poly.entity_id
_entity_poly.type
_entity_poly.pdbx_seq_one_letter_code
_entity_poly.pdbx_strand_id
1 'polypeptide(L)'
;MRNLVLICTLAALSAAEAGLLREKRGHTFPLFSYSHSTSSSSSSSSFKSAGRICLNGGSSVPSLTSGEHMFCSCAEGFEGRHCEKVKAGQCFEGVGLYYRGTVAKSKSGRTCEEWDSDTREHYLSTDLKSGRHNYCRNLHYKRRPWCFVWKNLQLVWEYCAVPRCRSDSIPDPPPSAPTEPEPAAESTCGQRSRRKQTKIVGGTVATVESHPWVAAIYWRSKSKEKVFRCGGSLISACWVLTAAHCFPDGSLTKARRFSVILGKNMMNESDPTVEQTFRVEEIILHDGFVQNGESFNNDIALLKLRARSGQCAEESSSVKSVCLPPPQQNLQPGVSCEIAGYGKEKFGLWYKSQFLREAQVKLIADDVCRNYYGNMLSDNMFCAGRPDWSQDACEGDSGGPLVCEVGSTLFLFGVISWGDGCAQENRPGVYTTVTNYNQWIEEKTGLTSITAGSMFPQK
;
A
#
# COMPACT_ATOMS: atom_id res chain seq x y z
N MET A 1 24.85 -55.00 5.25
CA MET A 1 25.33 -55.40 6.60
C MET A 1 25.66 -54.11 7.34
N ARG A 2 25.01 -53.82 8.49
CA ARG A 2 25.60 -53.83 9.85
C ARG A 2 26.97 -53.12 9.91
N ASN A 3 27.08 -51.90 10.44
CA ASN A 3 26.97 -51.45 11.86
C ASN A 3 28.07 -51.98 12.78
N LEU A 4 28.87 -51.06 13.35
CA LEU A 4 29.46 -50.93 14.71
C LEU A 4 30.72 -50.02 14.61
N VAL A 5 31.29 -49.37 15.65
CA VAL A 5 30.81 -48.57 16.81
C VAL A 5 32.03 -48.29 17.73
N LEU A 6 32.14 -47.05 18.26
CA LEU A 6 32.88 -46.53 19.46
C LEU A 6 33.23 -45.05 19.16
N ILE A 7 32.97 -43.98 19.94
CA ILE A 7 32.75 -43.68 21.38
C ILE A 7 33.96 -42.96 22.02
N CYS A 8 33.67 -41.71 22.42
CA CYS A 8 34.25 -40.78 23.40
C CYS A 8 35.57 -41.06 24.16
N THR A 9 36.46 -40.05 24.14
CA THR A 9 36.92 -39.27 25.32
C THR A 9 37.16 -37.80 24.87
N LEU A 10 36.97 -36.69 25.61
CA LEU A 10 36.96 -36.25 27.02
C LEU A 10 38.26 -35.60 27.56
N ALA A 11 38.04 -34.52 28.33
CA ALA A 11 38.96 -33.77 29.21
C ALA A 11 39.95 -32.76 28.58
N ALA A 12 40.25 -31.71 29.37
CA ALA A 12 41.07 -30.55 29.03
C ALA A 12 42.10 -30.27 30.15
N LEU A 13 43.14 -29.46 29.86
CA LEU A 13 44.05 -28.86 30.85
C LEU A 13 44.66 -27.54 30.32
N SER A 14 44.60 -26.49 31.16
CA SER A 14 45.72 -25.66 31.70
C SER A 14 47.01 -25.56 30.87
N ALA A 15 47.58 -24.39 30.51
CA ALA A 15 48.04 -23.23 31.33
C ALA A 15 49.15 -23.57 32.35
N ALA A 16 50.18 -22.73 32.60
CA ALA A 16 50.56 -21.44 31.99
C ALA A 16 51.78 -21.61 31.02
N GLU A 17 52.87 -20.83 30.87
CA GLU A 17 53.54 -19.63 31.44
C GLU A 17 54.41 -18.98 30.31
N ALA A 18 55.09 -17.82 30.39
CA ALA A 18 54.99 -16.54 31.12
C ALA A 18 56.13 -15.59 30.64
N GLY A 19 55.82 -14.29 30.44
CA GLY A 19 56.77 -13.22 30.07
C GLY A 19 56.91 -12.94 28.56
N LEU A 20 57.75 -12.02 28.06
CA LEU A 20 58.53 -10.87 28.63
C LEU A 20 59.09 -10.06 27.40
N LEU A 21 59.55 -8.79 27.39
CA LEU A 21 59.72 -7.69 28.35
C LEU A 21 59.82 -6.33 27.56
N ARG A 22 59.09 -5.27 27.93
CA ARG A 22 59.20 -3.84 27.46
C ARG A 22 58.83 -3.54 25.98
N GLU A 23 58.51 -2.29 25.58
CA GLU A 23 58.70 -0.97 26.24
C GLU A 23 57.45 -0.03 26.27
N LYS A 24 57.63 1.28 26.50
CA LYS A 24 56.61 2.22 27.05
C LYS A 24 56.06 3.26 26.05
N ARG A 25 54.76 3.58 26.17
CA ARG A 25 54.11 4.94 26.20
C ARG A 25 52.57 4.75 26.11
N GLY A 26 51.69 5.49 26.79
CA GLY A 26 51.93 6.47 27.87
C GLY A 26 51.09 7.75 27.80
N HIS A 27 49.75 7.69 27.83
CA HIS A 27 48.87 8.85 28.05
C HIS A 27 47.61 8.47 28.85
N THR A 28 47.01 9.45 29.54
CA THR A 28 46.01 9.27 30.61
C THR A 28 44.66 9.92 30.29
N PHE A 29 43.57 9.28 30.72
CA PHE A 29 42.23 9.88 30.75
C PHE A 29 42.03 10.75 32.01
N PRO A 30 41.35 11.90 31.90
CA PRO A 30 40.71 12.57 33.04
C PRO A 30 39.22 12.18 33.13
N LEU A 31 38.81 11.62 34.26
CA LEU A 31 37.41 11.65 34.70
C LEU A 31 37.14 13.00 35.38
N PHE A 32 36.01 13.64 35.09
CA PHE A 32 35.50 14.75 35.89
C PHE A 32 34.04 14.52 36.27
N SER A 33 33.79 14.55 37.58
CA SER A 33 32.46 14.63 38.17
C SER A 33 32.00 16.08 38.23
N TYR A 34 30.68 16.30 38.26
CA TYR A 34 30.08 17.57 38.67
C TYR A 34 28.84 17.34 39.52
N SER A 35 28.60 18.27 40.45
CA SER A 35 27.64 18.14 41.55
C SER A 35 26.34 18.93 41.31
N HIS A 36 25.32 18.61 42.12
CA HIS A 36 24.05 19.36 42.13
C HIS A 36 24.25 20.84 42.52
N SER A 37 23.50 21.71 41.84
CA SER A 37 22.99 22.94 42.42
C SER A 37 21.57 23.19 41.92
N THR A 38 20.69 23.70 42.78
CA THR A 38 19.29 24.00 42.48
C THR A 38 19.11 25.51 42.35
N SER A 39 18.33 25.94 41.36
CA SER A 39 17.74 27.29 41.32
C SER A 39 16.38 27.24 40.64
N SER A 40 15.46 28.11 41.07
CA SER A 40 14.07 28.11 40.66
C SER A 40 13.83 29.00 39.45
N SER A 41 12.93 28.58 38.56
CA SER A 41 12.31 29.47 37.57
C SER A 41 10.84 29.15 37.40
N SER A 42 9.98 30.08 37.83
CA SER A 42 8.52 30.00 37.66
C SER A 42 8.10 30.83 36.46
N SER A 43 7.79 30.18 35.33
CA SER A 43 7.03 30.81 34.25
C SER A 43 6.14 29.78 33.54
N SER A 44 4.83 29.97 33.64
CA SER A 44 3.83 29.14 32.95
C SER A 44 3.77 29.52 31.47
N SER A 45 4.35 28.69 30.60
CA SER A 45 4.20 28.82 29.14
C SER A 45 3.19 27.80 28.61
N SER A 46 2.27 28.26 27.77
CA SER A 46 1.05 27.54 27.39
C SER A 46 1.29 26.43 26.38
N PHE A 47 0.41 25.42 26.39
CA PHE A 47 0.36 24.34 25.40
C PHE A 47 0.46 24.85 23.95
N LYS A 48 1.47 24.39 23.21
CA LYS A 48 1.52 24.49 21.74
C LYS A 48 1.71 23.10 21.12
N SER A 49 0.58 22.40 20.95
CA SER A 49 0.45 21.31 19.99
C SER A 49 -0.86 21.51 19.23
N ALA A 50 -0.77 22.00 17.99
CA ALA A 50 -1.92 22.42 17.20
C ALA A 50 -2.61 21.22 16.51
N GLY A 51 -3.18 20.33 17.32
CA GLY A 51 -4.19 19.40 16.83
C GLY A 51 -5.37 20.19 16.25
N ARG A 52 -5.84 19.83 15.05
CA ARG A 52 -7.01 20.49 14.44
C ARG A 52 -8.23 20.28 15.34
N ILE A 53 -8.76 21.38 15.90
CA ILE A 53 -9.86 21.37 16.87
C ILE A 53 -11.16 20.81 16.25
N CYS A 54 -11.29 20.93 14.91
CA CYS A 54 -12.38 20.35 14.14
C CYS A 54 -11.84 19.25 13.21
N LEU A 55 -12.52 18.11 13.21
CA LEU A 55 -12.17 16.90 12.46
C LEU A 55 -13.02 16.80 11.18
N ASN A 56 -12.71 15.82 10.32
CA ASN A 56 -13.54 15.42 9.17
C ASN A 56 -13.98 16.56 8.23
N GLY A 57 -13.12 17.57 8.02
CA GLY A 57 -13.43 18.74 7.19
C GLY A 57 -14.29 19.82 7.86
N GLY A 58 -14.63 19.67 9.14
CA GLY A 58 -15.30 20.71 9.92
C GLY A 58 -14.45 21.97 10.07
N SER A 59 -15.11 23.14 10.05
CA SER A 59 -14.48 24.46 10.18
C SER A 59 -14.65 25.01 11.59
N SER A 60 -13.59 25.60 12.15
CA SER A 60 -13.62 26.26 13.46
C SER A 60 -14.36 27.58 13.38
N VAL A 61 -15.47 27.73 14.11
CA VAL A 61 -16.20 28.99 14.26
C VAL A 61 -15.67 29.73 15.50
N PRO A 62 -15.06 30.91 15.33
CA PRO A 62 -14.57 31.71 16.45
C PRO A 62 -15.69 32.50 17.13
N SER A 63 -15.48 32.81 18.40
CA SER A 63 -16.29 33.75 19.17
C SER A 63 -16.16 35.17 18.61
N LEU A 64 -17.28 35.86 18.37
CA LEU A 64 -17.29 37.25 17.93
C LEU A 64 -16.75 38.24 18.98
N THR A 65 -16.64 37.84 20.25
CA THR A 65 -16.17 38.71 21.34
C THR A 65 -14.74 38.42 21.81
N SER A 66 -14.20 37.21 21.57
CA SER A 66 -12.84 36.83 22.00
C SER A 66 -11.94 36.30 20.87
N GLY A 67 -12.48 36.02 19.68
CA GLY A 67 -11.72 35.44 18.56
C GLY A 67 -11.34 33.95 18.73
N GLU A 68 -11.49 33.39 19.92
CA GLU A 68 -11.16 31.99 20.21
C GLU A 68 -12.22 31.00 19.68
N HIS A 69 -11.84 29.75 19.41
CA HIS A 69 -12.75 28.70 18.95
C HIS A 69 -13.94 28.52 19.91
N MET A 70 -15.16 28.69 19.40
CA MET A 70 -16.40 28.46 20.15
C MET A 70 -17.00 27.09 19.83
N PHE A 71 -17.11 26.71 18.54
CA PHE A 71 -17.61 25.41 18.09
C PHE A 71 -17.16 25.06 16.67
N CYS A 72 -17.35 23.81 16.26
CA CYS A 72 -17.08 23.35 14.90
C CYS A 72 -18.35 23.33 14.04
N SER A 73 -18.29 23.94 12.84
CA SER A 73 -19.29 23.81 11.79
C SER A 73 -18.92 22.63 10.89
N CYS A 74 -19.74 21.58 10.87
CA CYS A 74 -19.38 20.30 10.24
C CYS A 74 -19.64 20.23 8.74
N ALA A 75 -18.76 19.51 8.04
CA ALA A 75 -18.98 19.14 6.65
C ALA A 75 -20.20 18.21 6.51
N GLU A 76 -20.76 18.15 5.30
CA GLU A 76 -21.90 17.29 5.00
C GLU A 76 -21.61 15.83 5.32
N GLY A 77 -22.59 15.14 5.92
CA GLY A 77 -22.41 13.78 6.46
C GLY A 77 -21.79 13.69 7.86
N PHE A 78 -21.32 14.79 8.47
CA PHE A 78 -20.70 14.78 9.80
C PHE A 78 -21.46 15.60 10.86
N GLU A 79 -21.24 15.25 12.13
CA GLU A 79 -21.82 15.89 13.32
C GLU A 79 -20.95 15.66 14.57
N GLY A 80 -21.34 16.23 15.73
CA GLY A 80 -20.57 16.16 16.97
C GLY A 80 -19.83 17.46 17.31
N ARG A 81 -19.30 17.59 18.54
CA ARG A 81 -18.71 18.84 19.04
C ARG A 81 -17.48 19.28 18.23
N HIS A 82 -16.74 18.31 17.72
CA HIS A 82 -15.53 18.44 16.92
C HIS A 82 -15.72 17.84 15.52
N CYS A 83 -16.97 17.66 15.08
CA CYS A 83 -17.35 16.96 13.84
C CYS A 83 -16.85 15.50 13.78
N GLU A 84 -16.73 14.86 14.95
CA GLU A 84 -16.12 13.57 15.13
C GLU A 84 -16.99 12.36 14.73
N LYS A 85 -18.29 12.59 14.50
CA LYS A 85 -19.30 11.56 14.21
C LYS A 85 -19.75 11.66 12.76
N VAL A 86 -20.11 10.53 12.16
CA VAL A 86 -20.81 10.47 10.88
C VAL A 86 -22.31 10.43 11.16
N LYS A 87 -23.11 11.28 10.52
CA LYS A 87 -24.57 11.32 10.62
C LYS A 87 -25.16 9.93 10.29
N ALA A 88 -25.53 9.20 11.34
CA ALA A 88 -26.21 7.90 11.30
C ALA A 88 -25.78 6.96 10.14
N GLY A 89 -24.48 6.72 9.96
CA GLY A 89 -23.97 5.89 8.87
C GLY A 89 -24.55 4.48 8.85
N GLN A 90 -25.53 4.22 7.97
CA GLN A 90 -26.26 2.94 7.90
C GLN A 90 -25.45 1.79 7.28
N CYS A 91 -24.32 2.11 6.65
CA CYS A 91 -23.50 1.21 5.87
C CYS A 91 -22.01 1.51 6.06
N PHE A 92 -21.12 0.59 5.64
CA PHE A 92 -19.67 0.78 5.71
C PHE A 92 -19.01 0.88 4.32
N GLU A 93 -17.93 1.67 4.26
CA GLU A 93 -17.18 1.92 3.02
C GLU A 93 -15.86 1.13 3.00
N GLY A 94 -15.53 0.51 1.86
CA GLY A 94 -14.31 -0.31 1.70
C GLY A 94 -14.23 -1.45 2.72
N VAL A 95 -13.28 -1.32 3.67
CA VAL A 95 -13.13 -2.20 4.84
C VAL A 95 -13.77 -1.66 6.14
N GLY A 96 -14.26 -0.42 6.16
CA GLY A 96 -15.06 0.13 7.25
C GLY A 96 -14.28 0.64 8.47
N LEU A 97 -13.04 1.10 8.31
CA LEU A 97 -12.24 1.71 9.39
C LEU A 97 -12.94 2.90 10.05
N TYR A 98 -13.49 3.77 9.21
CA TYR A 98 -14.20 5.00 9.60
C TYR A 98 -15.71 4.79 9.76
N TYR A 99 -16.18 3.53 9.77
CA TYR A 99 -17.56 3.23 10.11
C TYR A 99 -17.85 3.61 11.57
N ARG A 100 -18.85 4.48 11.77
CA ARG A 100 -19.26 4.98 13.09
C ARG A 100 -20.77 4.77 13.38
N GLY A 101 -21.46 4.01 12.53
CA GLY A 101 -22.88 3.67 12.70
C GLY A 101 -23.17 2.77 13.91
N THR A 102 -24.46 2.62 14.23
CA THR A 102 -24.96 2.03 15.49
C THR A 102 -25.35 0.54 15.40
N VAL A 103 -25.06 -0.15 14.29
CA VAL A 103 -25.28 -1.61 14.17
C VAL A 103 -24.49 -2.36 15.26
N ALA A 104 -25.20 -3.19 16.03
CA ALA A 104 -24.65 -4.03 17.12
C ALA A 104 -25.06 -5.51 16.99
N LYS A 105 -25.08 -6.04 15.76
CA LYS A 105 -25.33 -7.46 15.47
C LYS A 105 -24.29 -8.07 14.54
N SER A 106 -23.88 -9.30 14.84
CA SER A 106 -23.01 -10.10 13.99
C SER A 106 -23.75 -10.64 12.76
N LYS A 107 -23.00 -11.13 11.76
CA LYS A 107 -23.54 -11.79 10.56
C LYS A 107 -24.32 -13.08 10.90
N SER A 108 -24.09 -13.70 12.05
CA SER A 108 -24.89 -14.84 12.53
C SER A 108 -26.15 -14.46 13.32
N GLY A 109 -26.43 -13.15 13.45
CA GLY A 109 -27.58 -12.61 14.17
C GLY A 109 -27.36 -12.40 15.68
N ARG A 110 -26.20 -12.80 16.22
CA ARG A 110 -25.83 -12.59 17.63
C ARG A 110 -25.71 -11.09 17.95
N THR A 111 -26.17 -10.68 19.13
CA THR A 111 -25.92 -9.34 19.66
C THR A 111 -24.45 -9.18 20.00
N CYS A 112 -23.87 -8.03 19.67
CA CYS A 112 -22.50 -7.68 20.04
C CYS A 112 -22.35 -7.43 21.54
N GLU A 113 -21.20 -7.81 22.09
CA GLU A 113 -20.76 -7.49 23.46
C GLU A 113 -20.17 -6.07 23.54
N GLU A 114 -20.13 -5.46 24.73
CA GLU A 114 -19.43 -4.20 24.95
C GLU A 114 -17.93 -4.34 24.64
N TRP A 115 -17.33 -3.29 24.05
CA TRP A 115 -15.87 -3.22 23.94
C TRP A 115 -15.21 -3.13 25.33
N ASP A 116 -14.21 -3.98 25.56
CA ASP A 116 -13.46 -4.07 26.81
C ASP A 116 -12.64 -2.79 27.11
N SER A 117 -12.08 -2.67 28.32
CA SER A 117 -11.23 -1.54 28.74
C SER A 117 -10.06 -1.31 27.78
N ASP A 118 -9.34 -2.38 27.47
CA ASP A 118 -8.02 -2.34 26.87
C ASP A 118 -8.15 -1.98 25.37
N THR A 119 -9.14 -2.55 24.69
CA THR A 119 -9.54 -2.17 23.33
C THR A 119 -9.98 -0.71 23.23
N ARG A 120 -10.71 -0.18 24.23
CA ARG A 120 -11.12 1.23 24.26
C ARG A 120 -9.97 2.19 24.58
N GLU A 121 -8.98 1.76 25.35
CA GLU A 121 -7.79 2.56 25.65
C GLU A 121 -6.76 2.55 24.52
N HIS A 122 -6.62 1.43 23.79
CA HIS A 122 -5.61 1.29 22.75
C HIS A 122 -6.05 1.87 21.38
N TYR A 123 -7.31 1.69 20.97
CA TYR A 123 -7.78 2.04 19.62
C TYR A 123 -8.48 3.41 19.54
N LEU A 124 -7.75 4.43 20.01
CA LEU A 124 -8.27 5.77 20.30
C LEU A 124 -8.80 6.54 19.08
N SER A 125 -10.10 6.39 18.82
CA SER A 125 -10.92 7.46 18.23
C SER A 125 -11.99 7.90 19.23
N THR A 126 -12.35 9.17 19.17
CA THR A 126 -13.26 9.87 20.10
C THR A 126 -14.60 9.17 20.33
N ASP A 127 -15.11 8.45 19.33
CA ASP A 127 -16.34 7.67 19.37
C ASP A 127 -16.31 6.55 20.45
N LEU A 128 -15.27 5.70 20.48
CA LEU A 128 -15.10 4.67 21.52
C LEU A 128 -14.79 5.27 22.91
N LYS A 129 -14.31 6.52 22.96
CA LYS A 129 -14.15 7.30 24.20
C LYS A 129 -15.42 8.07 24.62
N SER A 130 -16.46 8.12 23.78
CA SER A 130 -17.69 8.88 24.05
C SER A 130 -18.72 8.11 24.90
N GLY A 131 -18.50 6.81 25.16
CA GLY A 131 -19.36 6.04 26.05
C GLY A 131 -19.12 4.53 26.00
N ARG A 132 -19.80 3.80 26.90
CA ARG A 132 -19.88 2.33 26.88
C ARG A 132 -20.83 1.91 25.75
N HIS A 133 -20.34 1.18 24.75
CA HIS A 133 -21.17 0.70 23.63
C HIS A 133 -20.68 -0.64 23.04
N ASN A 134 -21.58 -1.34 22.35
CA ASN A 134 -21.32 -2.59 21.63
C ASN A 134 -21.40 -2.44 20.09
N TYR A 135 -21.46 -1.20 19.57
CA TYR A 135 -21.53 -0.95 18.13
C TYR A 135 -20.31 -1.52 17.39
N CYS A 136 -20.56 -2.14 16.23
CA CYS A 136 -19.54 -2.75 15.39
C CYS A 136 -18.48 -1.73 14.93
N ARG A 137 -17.20 -2.07 15.03
CA ARG A 137 -16.07 -1.23 14.60
C ARG A 137 -15.05 -2.08 13.85
N ASN A 138 -14.05 -1.45 13.24
CA ASN A 138 -12.96 -2.17 12.58
C ASN A 138 -11.59 -1.67 13.06
N LEU A 139 -11.17 -2.18 14.22
CA LEU A 139 -10.02 -1.65 14.97
C LEU A 139 -8.67 -2.26 14.54
N HIS A 140 -8.69 -3.38 13.81
CA HIS A 140 -7.49 -4.08 13.34
C HIS A 140 -7.48 -4.27 11.81
N TYR A 141 -8.07 -3.32 11.07
CA TYR A 141 -8.07 -3.32 9.60
C TYR A 141 -8.61 -4.60 8.93
N LYS A 142 -9.47 -5.36 9.63
CA LYS A 142 -10.18 -6.54 9.08
C LYS A 142 -11.07 -6.13 7.90
N ARG A 143 -11.69 -7.09 7.21
CA ARG A 143 -12.39 -6.82 5.92
C ARG A 143 -13.65 -5.98 5.98
N ARG A 144 -14.24 -5.89 7.17
CA ARG A 144 -15.50 -5.21 7.47
C ARG A 144 -15.60 -5.01 8.99
N PRO A 145 -16.49 -4.14 9.48
CA PRO A 145 -16.77 -4.02 10.90
C PRO A 145 -17.11 -5.38 11.55
N TRP A 146 -16.69 -5.54 12.79
CA TRP A 146 -16.82 -6.74 13.60
C TRP A 146 -17.11 -6.36 15.05
N CYS A 147 -17.43 -7.34 15.88
CA CYS A 147 -17.59 -7.20 17.32
C CYS A 147 -17.30 -8.53 18.02
N PHE A 148 -17.18 -8.52 19.35
CA PHE A 148 -17.21 -9.73 20.16
C PHE A 148 -18.64 -10.22 20.36
N VAL A 149 -18.83 -11.54 20.46
CA VAL A 149 -20.10 -12.22 20.74
C VAL A 149 -19.86 -13.48 21.57
N TRP A 150 -20.84 -13.89 22.37
CA TRP A 150 -20.80 -15.16 23.07
C TRP A 150 -21.22 -16.33 22.18
N LYS A 151 -20.42 -17.40 22.20
CA LYS A 151 -20.68 -18.65 21.51
C LYS A 151 -20.24 -19.82 22.40
N ASN A 152 -21.19 -20.63 22.84
CA ASN A 152 -20.95 -21.82 23.69
C ASN A 152 -20.09 -21.49 24.94
N LEU A 153 -20.45 -20.43 25.68
CA LEU A 153 -19.72 -19.91 26.85
C LEU A 153 -18.29 -19.39 26.57
N GLN A 154 -17.88 -19.27 25.30
CA GLN A 154 -16.63 -18.63 24.89
C GLN A 154 -16.93 -17.28 24.23
N LEU A 155 -16.18 -16.23 24.61
CA LEU A 155 -16.20 -14.95 23.92
C LEU A 155 -15.35 -15.07 22.64
N VAL A 156 -15.94 -14.80 21.48
CA VAL A 156 -15.29 -14.88 20.17
C VAL A 156 -15.62 -13.65 19.34
N TRP A 157 -14.77 -13.28 18.38
CA TRP A 157 -15.10 -12.21 17.44
C TRP A 157 -15.88 -12.76 16.23
N GLU A 158 -16.88 -12.02 15.78
CA GLU A 158 -17.61 -12.29 14.53
C GLU A 158 -17.71 -11.01 13.67
N TYR A 159 -17.68 -11.17 12.35
CA TYR A 159 -17.96 -10.07 11.41
C TYR A 159 -19.42 -9.61 11.54
N CYS A 160 -19.66 -8.30 11.40
CA CYS A 160 -20.98 -7.71 11.60
C CYS A 160 -21.90 -7.74 10.37
N ALA A 161 -23.21 -7.66 10.64
CA ALA A 161 -24.27 -7.52 9.65
C ALA A 161 -24.43 -6.07 9.13
N VAL A 162 -23.34 -5.28 9.09
CA VAL A 162 -23.37 -3.95 8.45
C VAL A 162 -23.39 -4.16 6.93
N PRO A 163 -24.29 -3.52 6.16
CA PRO A 163 -24.21 -3.54 4.71
C PRO A 163 -22.99 -2.74 4.23
N ARG A 164 -22.35 -3.15 3.12
CA ARG A 164 -21.48 -2.22 2.39
C ARG A 164 -22.36 -1.12 1.80
N CYS A 165 -21.88 0.12 1.82
CA CYS A 165 -22.56 1.19 1.11
C CYS A 165 -22.58 0.82 -0.37
N ARG A 166 -23.79 0.75 -0.95
CA ARG A 166 -23.92 0.60 -2.40
C ARG A 166 -23.28 1.83 -3.04
N SER A 167 -22.53 1.63 -4.11
CA SER A 167 -22.48 2.62 -5.17
C SER A 167 -23.84 2.54 -5.86
N ASP A 168 -24.87 3.16 -5.26
CA ASP A 168 -26.19 3.18 -5.86
C ASP A 168 -26.07 3.85 -7.23
N SER A 169 -26.52 3.12 -8.25
CA SER A 169 -26.55 3.58 -9.62
C SER A 169 -27.33 4.89 -9.68
N ILE A 170 -26.68 5.96 -10.15
CA ILE A 170 -27.39 7.15 -10.60
C ILE A 170 -28.41 6.67 -11.64
N PRO A 171 -29.72 6.96 -11.50
CA PRO A 171 -30.68 6.63 -12.54
C PRO A 171 -30.28 7.37 -13.82
N ASP A 172 -30.14 6.64 -14.92
CA ASP A 172 -29.68 7.22 -16.19
C ASP A 172 -30.61 8.38 -16.62
N PRO A 173 -30.06 9.44 -17.23
CA PRO A 173 -30.90 10.47 -17.85
C PRO A 173 -31.81 9.83 -18.92
N PRO A 174 -33.03 10.37 -19.14
CA PRO A 174 -33.99 9.77 -20.04
C PRO A 174 -33.43 9.62 -21.46
N PRO A 175 -33.76 8.52 -22.18
CA PRO A 175 -33.06 8.14 -23.40
C PRO A 175 -33.25 9.16 -24.53
N SER A 176 -32.17 9.88 -24.84
CA SER A 176 -32.01 10.58 -26.11
C SER A 176 -31.92 9.58 -27.28
N ALA A 177 -32.38 10.01 -28.46
CA ALA A 177 -32.61 9.14 -29.61
C ALA A 177 -31.35 8.40 -30.11
N PRO A 178 -31.50 7.20 -30.70
CA PRO A 178 -30.36 6.41 -31.18
C PRO A 178 -29.61 7.12 -32.30
N THR A 179 -28.29 7.22 -32.14
CA THR A 179 -27.33 7.54 -33.20
C THR A 179 -26.48 6.29 -33.49
N GLU A 180 -25.76 6.27 -34.61
CA GLU A 180 -25.13 5.08 -35.19
C GLU A 180 -24.08 4.37 -34.29
N PRO A 181 -23.82 3.06 -34.52
CA PRO A 181 -22.99 2.26 -33.62
C PRO A 181 -21.49 2.60 -33.70
N GLU A 182 -20.97 3.25 -32.66
CA GLU A 182 -19.53 3.43 -32.48
C GLU A 182 -18.80 2.10 -32.18
N PRO A 183 -17.52 1.97 -32.59
CA PRO A 183 -16.78 0.72 -32.50
C PRO A 183 -16.26 0.44 -31.08
N ALA A 184 -16.82 -0.61 -30.46
CA ALA A 184 -16.21 -1.49 -29.46
C ALA A 184 -15.21 -0.86 -28.45
N ALA A 185 -15.73 -0.54 -27.26
CA ALA A 185 -15.00 -0.36 -26.00
C ALA A 185 -14.06 0.86 -25.89
N GLU A 186 -14.65 2.05 -25.67
CA GLU A 186 -14.03 3.04 -24.79
C GLU A 186 -13.66 2.37 -23.46
N SER A 187 -12.37 2.37 -23.12
CA SER A 187 -11.92 1.56 -21.98
C SER A 187 -12.06 2.32 -20.66
N THR A 188 -12.64 1.66 -19.67
CA THR A 188 -12.81 2.16 -18.29
C THR A 188 -11.52 2.19 -17.47
N CYS A 189 -10.35 2.21 -18.12
CA CYS A 189 -9.04 2.18 -17.48
C CYS A 189 -8.81 3.43 -16.61
N GLY A 190 -7.99 3.29 -15.56
CA GLY A 190 -7.56 4.41 -14.71
C GLY A 190 -8.70 5.07 -13.90
N GLN A 191 -9.93 4.58 -14.02
CA GLN A 191 -11.09 5.04 -13.28
C GLN A 191 -11.29 4.22 -12.01
N ARG A 192 -11.59 4.90 -10.90
CA ARG A 192 -11.93 4.27 -9.61
C ARG A 192 -13.24 4.85 -9.10
N SER A 193 -14.14 4.01 -8.58
CA SER A 193 -15.55 4.37 -8.29
C SER A 193 -15.75 5.36 -7.13
N ARG A 194 -14.70 6.05 -6.66
CA ARG A 194 -14.73 6.94 -5.49
C ARG A 194 -13.82 8.15 -5.68
N ARG A 195 -14.38 9.34 -5.44
CA ARG A 195 -13.61 10.59 -5.27
C ARG A 195 -12.70 10.50 -4.04
N LYS A 196 -11.63 11.30 -4.05
CA LYS A 196 -10.63 11.50 -2.99
C LYS A 196 -11.27 11.57 -1.59
N GLN A 197 -11.24 10.45 -0.85
CA GLN A 197 -11.32 10.51 0.62
C GLN A 197 -10.13 11.32 1.14
N THR A 198 -10.31 12.01 2.28
CA THR A 198 -9.31 12.96 2.80
C THR A 198 -8.02 12.24 3.20
N LYS A 199 -7.00 12.30 2.33
CA LYS A 199 -5.71 11.64 2.50
C LYS A 199 -5.09 11.96 3.86
N ILE A 200 -4.83 10.92 4.65
CA ILE A 200 -4.09 11.04 5.91
C ILE A 200 -2.59 10.91 5.60
N VAL A 201 -1.78 11.80 6.17
CA VAL A 201 -0.33 11.80 5.99
C VAL A 201 0.28 10.70 6.87
N GLY A 202 1.08 9.79 6.31
CA GLY A 202 1.82 8.78 7.08
C GLY A 202 1.94 7.37 6.49
N GLY A 203 1.35 7.07 5.32
CA GLY A 203 1.37 5.73 4.73
C GLY A 203 0.10 4.94 5.08
N THR A 204 -1.01 5.30 4.43
CA THR A 204 -2.35 4.84 4.77
C THR A 204 -2.56 3.36 4.45
N VAL A 205 -3.38 2.69 5.25
CA VAL A 205 -4.02 1.44 4.79
C VAL A 205 -5.02 1.83 3.71
N ALA A 206 -4.73 1.39 2.50
CA ALA A 206 -5.55 1.61 1.33
C ALA A 206 -6.64 0.54 1.23
N THR A 207 -7.62 0.82 0.39
CA THR A 207 -8.61 -0.16 -0.06
C THR A 207 -8.26 -0.57 -1.48
N VAL A 208 -8.48 -1.82 -1.87
CA VAL A 208 -8.32 -2.20 -3.28
C VAL A 208 -9.31 -1.44 -4.18
N GLU A 209 -10.42 -0.98 -3.62
CA GLU A 209 -11.36 -0.04 -4.25
C GLU A 209 -10.77 1.36 -4.55
N SER A 210 -9.64 1.75 -3.93
CA SER A 210 -8.88 2.97 -4.28
C SER A 210 -7.74 2.71 -5.27
N HIS A 211 -7.29 1.45 -5.43
CA HIS A 211 -6.29 1.05 -6.43
C HIS A 211 -6.66 -0.28 -7.11
N PRO A 212 -7.78 -0.33 -7.88
CA PRO A 212 -8.37 -1.58 -8.40
C PRO A 212 -7.51 -2.32 -9.44
N TRP A 213 -6.42 -1.71 -9.90
CA TRP A 213 -5.39 -2.29 -10.77
C TRP A 213 -4.30 -3.08 -10.02
N VAL A 214 -4.21 -2.99 -8.68
CA VAL A 214 -3.12 -3.66 -7.94
C VAL A 214 -3.26 -5.19 -8.01
N ALA A 215 -2.20 -5.83 -8.50
CA ALA A 215 -2.09 -7.27 -8.66
C ALA A 215 -1.09 -7.86 -7.66
N ALA A 216 -1.56 -8.73 -6.76
CA ALA A 216 -0.70 -9.43 -5.81
C ALA A 216 -0.11 -10.71 -6.44
N ILE A 217 1.18 -10.73 -6.75
CA ILE A 217 1.87 -11.87 -7.37
C ILE A 217 2.38 -12.82 -6.29
N TYR A 218 1.91 -14.07 -6.34
CA TYR A 218 2.38 -15.15 -5.46
C TYR A 218 3.06 -16.25 -6.25
N TRP A 219 4.12 -16.82 -5.67
CA TRP A 219 4.76 -18.05 -6.14
C TRP A 219 4.38 -19.24 -5.26
N ARG A 220 4.47 -20.45 -5.81
CA ARG A 220 4.37 -21.71 -5.05
C ARG A 220 5.75 -22.35 -4.89
N SER A 221 6.12 -22.59 -3.63
CA SER A 221 7.35 -23.29 -3.25
C SER A 221 7.28 -24.80 -3.57
N LYS A 222 8.39 -25.51 -3.35
CA LYS A 222 8.40 -26.99 -3.39
C LYS A 222 7.48 -27.62 -2.32
N SER A 223 7.24 -26.96 -1.19
CA SER A 223 6.29 -27.40 -0.14
C SER A 223 4.82 -27.11 -0.47
N LYS A 224 4.51 -26.61 -1.68
CA LYS A 224 3.19 -26.15 -2.16
C LYS A 224 2.64 -24.89 -1.49
N GLU A 225 3.35 -24.34 -0.50
CA GLU A 225 3.03 -23.08 0.16
C GLU A 225 3.00 -21.92 -0.85
N LYS A 226 2.05 -20.99 -0.67
CA LYS A 226 1.80 -19.85 -1.55
C LYS A 226 2.37 -18.57 -0.92
N VAL A 227 3.58 -18.19 -1.31
CA VAL A 227 4.32 -17.04 -0.74
C VAL A 227 4.23 -15.82 -1.66
N PHE A 228 3.99 -14.63 -1.08
CA PHE A 228 3.88 -13.38 -1.83
C PHE A 228 5.24 -12.86 -2.30
N ARG A 229 5.41 -12.71 -3.62
CA ARG A 229 6.65 -12.28 -4.26
C ARG A 229 6.68 -10.75 -4.43
N CYS A 230 5.78 -10.22 -5.25
CA CYS A 230 5.83 -8.85 -5.79
C CYS A 230 4.43 -8.27 -6.03
N GLY A 231 4.34 -6.94 -6.14
CA GLY A 231 3.20 -6.24 -6.72
C GLY A 231 3.17 -6.31 -8.25
N GLY A 232 2.11 -5.75 -8.83
CA GLY A 232 1.85 -5.71 -10.27
C GLY A 232 0.70 -4.75 -10.56
N SER A 233 0.52 -4.41 -11.84
CA SER A 233 -0.52 -3.52 -12.33
C SER A 233 -1.32 -4.19 -13.46
N LEU A 234 -2.63 -4.32 -13.32
CA LEU A 234 -3.52 -4.82 -14.37
C LEU A 234 -3.64 -3.77 -15.48
N ILE A 235 -3.08 -4.04 -16.66
CA ILE A 235 -3.11 -3.11 -17.81
C ILE A 235 -4.21 -3.45 -18.82
N SER A 236 -4.69 -4.69 -18.81
CA SER A 236 -5.93 -5.12 -19.47
C SER A 236 -6.42 -6.42 -18.84
N ALA A 237 -7.62 -6.89 -19.19
CA ALA A 237 -8.26 -8.04 -18.57
C ALA A 237 -7.37 -9.30 -18.46
N CYS A 238 -6.50 -9.56 -19.44
CA CYS A 238 -5.60 -10.73 -19.47
C CYS A 238 -4.12 -10.43 -19.16
N TRP A 239 -3.74 -9.17 -18.90
CA TRP A 239 -2.32 -8.77 -18.82
C TRP A 239 -2.00 -7.94 -17.59
N VAL A 240 -0.95 -8.35 -16.87
CA VAL A 240 -0.39 -7.63 -15.71
C VAL A 240 1.05 -7.23 -16.00
N LEU A 241 1.36 -5.95 -15.82
CA LEU A 241 2.72 -5.39 -15.86
C LEU A 241 3.35 -5.45 -14.47
N THR A 242 4.65 -5.75 -14.38
CA THR A 242 5.41 -5.88 -13.12
C THR A 242 6.91 -5.73 -13.41
N ALA A 243 7.76 -5.94 -12.40
CA ALA A 243 9.23 -5.89 -12.51
C ALA A 243 9.80 -7.26 -12.92
N ALA A 244 10.94 -7.28 -13.61
CA ALA A 244 11.60 -8.49 -14.06
C ALA A 244 12.34 -9.24 -12.94
N HIS A 245 13.00 -8.52 -12.01
CA HIS A 245 13.72 -9.09 -10.87
C HIS A 245 12.82 -9.90 -9.91
N CYS A 246 11.49 -9.77 -10.04
CA CYS A 246 10.51 -10.64 -9.40
C CYS A 246 10.64 -12.12 -9.81
N PHE A 247 11.35 -12.43 -10.91
CA PHE A 247 11.49 -13.76 -11.50
C PHE A 247 12.97 -14.20 -11.62
N PRO A 248 13.66 -14.47 -10.49
CA PRO A 248 15.12 -14.65 -10.46
C PRO A 248 15.64 -15.91 -11.16
N ASP A 249 14.77 -16.87 -11.48
CA ASP A 249 15.08 -18.02 -12.34
C ASP A 249 15.20 -17.60 -13.83
N GLY A 250 14.95 -16.33 -14.19
CA GLY A 250 15.04 -15.81 -15.56
C GLY A 250 14.12 -16.55 -16.54
N SER A 251 14.64 -16.91 -17.71
CA SER A 251 13.94 -17.76 -18.70
C SER A 251 13.65 -19.19 -18.21
N LEU A 252 14.26 -19.64 -17.11
CA LEU A 252 13.94 -20.93 -16.47
C LEU A 252 12.72 -20.83 -15.52
N THR A 253 12.15 -19.64 -15.34
CA THR A 253 11.00 -19.38 -14.46
C THR A 253 9.76 -20.13 -14.94
N LYS A 254 9.29 -21.08 -14.13
CA LYS A 254 8.15 -21.94 -14.48
C LYS A 254 6.83 -21.26 -14.14
N ALA A 255 6.26 -20.51 -15.10
CA ALA A 255 4.99 -19.76 -15.01
C ALA A 255 3.90 -20.45 -14.19
N ARG A 256 3.69 -21.76 -14.39
CA ARG A 256 2.73 -22.59 -13.63
C ARG A 256 2.89 -22.61 -12.08
N ARG A 257 4.02 -22.14 -11.53
CA ARG A 257 4.20 -21.93 -10.08
C ARG A 257 3.51 -20.65 -9.59
N PHE A 258 3.32 -19.67 -10.46
CA PHE A 258 2.84 -18.34 -10.12
C PHE A 258 1.32 -18.23 -10.23
N SER A 259 0.76 -17.33 -9.41
CA SER A 259 -0.65 -16.95 -9.47
C SER A 259 -0.82 -15.52 -9.00
N VAL A 260 -1.57 -14.74 -9.78
CA VAL A 260 -1.99 -13.38 -9.45
C VAL A 260 -3.28 -13.43 -8.64
N ILE A 261 -3.46 -12.50 -7.70
CA ILE A 261 -4.76 -12.16 -7.12
C ILE A 261 -5.02 -10.67 -7.36
N LEU A 262 -6.17 -10.35 -7.94
CA LEU A 262 -6.75 -9.01 -8.08
C LEU A 262 -7.84 -8.82 -7.01
N GLY A 263 -8.16 -7.58 -6.62
CA GLY A 263 -9.21 -7.34 -5.61
C GLY A 263 -8.81 -7.68 -4.17
N LYS A 264 -7.50 -7.72 -3.86
CA LYS A 264 -7.00 -8.17 -2.56
C LYS A 264 -6.77 -7.05 -1.56
N ASN A 265 -7.63 -6.97 -0.55
CA ASN A 265 -7.45 -6.03 0.58
C ASN A 265 -6.49 -6.55 1.68
N MET A 266 -6.40 -7.87 1.91
CA MET A 266 -5.64 -8.47 3.01
C MET A 266 -4.85 -9.71 2.56
N MET A 267 -3.63 -9.86 3.05
CA MET A 267 -2.70 -10.93 2.63
C MET A 267 -3.04 -12.31 3.21
N ASN A 268 -3.42 -12.37 4.49
CA ASN A 268 -3.61 -13.61 5.25
C ASN A 268 -5.04 -14.17 5.23
N GLU A 269 -5.94 -13.56 4.45
CA GLU A 269 -7.35 -13.96 4.34
C GLU A 269 -7.74 -13.98 2.85
N SER A 270 -8.82 -14.66 2.42
CA SER A 270 -9.27 -14.70 1.00
C SER A 270 -10.78 -14.42 0.88
N ASP A 271 -11.20 -13.38 0.15
CA ASP A 271 -12.62 -12.96 0.03
C ASP A 271 -13.14 -13.32 -1.36
N PRO A 272 -13.81 -14.47 -1.55
CA PRO A 272 -14.27 -14.91 -2.87
C PRO A 272 -15.40 -14.05 -3.44
N THR A 273 -15.88 -13.02 -2.72
CA THR A 273 -16.86 -12.04 -3.22
C THR A 273 -16.20 -10.79 -3.83
N VAL A 274 -14.86 -10.70 -3.80
CA VAL A 274 -14.08 -9.55 -4.28
C VAL A 274 -12.79 -9.99 -5.00
N GLU A 275 -12.11 -11.02 -4.50
CA GLU A 275 -10.80 -11.46 -5.01
C GLU A 275 -10.89 -12.37 -6.23
N GLN A 276 -10.34 -11.92 -7.36
CA GLN A 276 -10.20 -12.74 -8.57
C GLN A 276 -8.78 -13.33 -8.64
N THR A 277 -8.66 -14.67 -8.64
CA THR A 277 -7.36 -15.37 -8.65
C THR A 277 -7.09 -16.06 -9.99
N PHE A 278 -5.95 -15.74 -10.63
CA PHE A 278 -5.53 -16.34 -11.89
C PHE A 278 -4.25 -17.17 -11.73
N ARG A 279 -4.09 -18.22 -12.54
CA ARG A 279 -2.76 -18.82 -12.77
C ARG A 279 -2.06 -18.00 -13.84
N VAL A 280 -0.74 -17.88 -13.75
CA VAL A 280 0.03 -17.31 -14.85
C VAL A 280 0.17 -18.37 -15.95
N GLU A 281 -0.13 -17.97 -17.18
CA GLU A 281 0.07 -18.77 -18.39
C GLU A 281 1.53 -18.65 -18.86
N GLU A 282 1.99 -17.41 -18.97
CA GLU A 282 3.25 -17.01 -19.57
C GLU A 282 3.87 -15.83 -18.80
N ILE A 283 5.20 -15.78 -18.76
CA ILE A 283 5.99 -14.71 -18.13
C ILE A 283 6.96 -14.22 -19.20
N ILE A 284 6.83 -12.96 -19.60
CA ILE A 284 7.68 -12.32 -20.60
C ILE A 284 8.52 -11.27 -19.88
N LEU A 285 9.82 -11.52 -19.74
CA LEU A 285 10.78 -10.54 -19.24
C LEU A 285 11.21 -9.64 -20.42
N HIS A 286 11.61 -8.40 -20.15
CA HIS A 286 12.19 -7.57 -21.21
C HIS A 286 13.51 -8.16 -21.71
N ASP A 287 13.68 -8.27 -23.03
CA ASP A 287 14.80 -8.98 -23.65
C ASP A 287 16.17 -8.34 -23.33
N GLY A 288 16.17 -7.04 -23.01
CA GLY A 288 17.33 -6.28 -22.52
C GLY A 288 17.57 -6.28 -21.00
N PHE A 289 16.84 -7.05 -20.20
CA PHE A 289 17.05 -7.12 -18.74
C PHE A 289 18.18 -8.09 -18.37
N VAL A 290 19.20 -7.60 -17.66
CA VAL A 290 20.35 -8.42 -17.25
C VAL A 290 20.08 -9.04 -15.86
N GLN A 291 19.61 -10.28 -15.85
CA GLN A 291 19.36 -11.03 -14.62
C GLN A 291 20.63 -11.13 -13.75
N ASN A 292 20.55 -10.63 -12.52
CA ASN A 292 21.66 -10.54 -11.55
C ASN A 292 22.83 -9.62 -11.97
N GLY A 293 22.60 -8.69 -12.90
CA GLY A 293 23.55 -7.61 -13.20
C GLY A 293 23.60 -6.53 -12.10
N GLU A 294 24.59 -5.65 -12.17
CA GLU A 294 24.78 -4.52 -11.25
C GLU A 294 23.79 -3.36 -11.49
N SER A 295 23.02 -3.41 -12.58
CA SER A 295 22.02 -2.40 -12.94
C SER A 295 20.67 -3.06 -13.19
N PHE A 296 19.61 -2.44 -12.66
CA PHE A 296 18.21 -2.80 -12.90
C PHE A 296 17.68 -2.22 -14.23
N ASN A 297 18.55 -1.88 -15.18
CA ASN A 297 18.11 -1.33 -16.47
C ASN A 297 17.19 -2.35 -17.18
N ASN A 298 16.07 -1.85 -17.71
CA ASN A 298 15.01 -2.66 -18.30
C ASN A 298 14.29 -3.63 -17.33
N ASP A 299 14.24 -3.34 -16.03
CA ASP A 299 13.49 -4.12 -15.04
C ASP A 299 11.97 -3.99 -15.22
N ILE A 300 11.44 -4.70 -16.21
CA ILE A 300 10.02 -4.75 -16.56
C ILE A 300 9.64 -6.13 -17.13
N ALA A 301 8.45 -6.60 -16.78
CA ALA A 301 7.93 -7.90 -17.19
C ALA A 301 6.40 -7.88 -17.35
N LEU A 302 5.90 -8.73 -18.26
CA LEU A 302 4.50 -8.96 -18.51
C LEU A 302 4.09 -10.37 -18.06
N LEU A 303 2.92 -10.47 -17.42
CA LEU A 303 2.29 -11.73 -17.03
C LEU A 303 0.99 -11.89 -17.80
N LYS A 304 0.91 -12.98 -18.57
CA LYS A 304 -0.32 -13.40 -19.23
C LYS A 304 -1.17 -14.20 -18.25
N LEU A 305 -2.38 -13.73 -17.95
CA LEU A 305 -3.31 -14.40 -17.05
C LEU A 305 -4.00 -15.55 -17.78
N ARG A 306 -3.90 -16.77 -17.26
CA ARG A 306 -4.60 -17.92 -17.83
C ARG A 306 -6.11 -17.76 -17.62
N ALA A 307 -6.85 -17.67 -18.71
CA ALA A 307 -8.30 -17.55 -18.72
C ALA A 307 -9.02 -18.69 -17.97
N ARG A 308 -10.15 -18.35 -17.35
CA ARG A 308 -11.14 -19.24 -16.74
C ARG A 308 -12.37 -19.27 -17.65
N SER A 309 -12.76 -20.44 -18.15
CA SER A 309 -13.95 -20.59 -19.02
C SER A 309 -13.97 -19.64 -20.25
N GLY A 310 -12.80 -19.24 -20.76
CA GLY A 310 -12.65 -18.30 -21.88
C GLY A 310 -12.46 -16.83 -21.50
N GLN A 311 -12.61 -16.46 -20.23
CA GLN A 311 -12.50 -15.06 -19.76
C GLN A 311 -11.34 -14.88 -18.77
N CYS A 312 -10.75 -13.68 -18.73
CA CYS A 312 -9.69 -13.32 -17.79
C CYS A 312 -10.28 -12.53 -16.60
N ALA A 313 -9.72 -11.37 -16.24
CA ALA A 313 -10.29 -10.51 -15.19
C ALA A 313 -11.62 -9.87 -15.64
N GLU A 314 -12.58 -9.82 -14.73
CA GLU A 314 -13.88 -9.16 -14.89
C GLU A 314 -13.84 -7.80 -14.17
N GLU A 315 -14.34 -6.73 -14.80
CA GLU A 315 -14.32 -5.39 -14.17
C GLU A 315 -15.32 -5.30 -13.00
N SER A 316 -14.93 -4.59 -11.94
CA SER A 316 -15.74 -4.37 -10.74
C SER A 316 -15.32 -3.07 -10.02
N SER A 317 -15.87 -2.79 -8.84
CA SER A 317 -15.36 -1.72 -7.95
C SER A 317 -13.92 -1.93 -7.47
N SER A 318 -13.43 -3.17 -7.57
CA SER A 318 -12.28 -3.68 -6.83
C SER A 318 -11.23 -4.35 -7.75
N VAL A 319 -11.56 -4.48 -9.05
CA VAL A 319 -10.71 -5.03 -10.12
C VAL A 319 -11.00 -4.20 -11.38
N LYS A 320 -10.01 -3.43 -11.85
CA LYS A 320 -10.07 -2.62 -13.07
C LYS A 320 -8.69 -2.47 -13.69
N SER A 321 -8.64 -2.17 -14.98
CA SER A 321 -7.39 -1.78 -15.65
C SER A 321 -6.90 -0.38 -15.21
N VAL A 322 -5.59 -0.15 -15.28
CA VAL A 322 -4.97 1.19 -15.26
C VAL A 322 -4.57 1.58 -16.68
N CYS A 323 -4.74 2.85 -17.05
CA CYS A 323 -4.35 3.30 -18.38
C CYS A 323 -2.82 3.35 -18.52
N LEU A 324 -2.32 3.05 -19.71
CA LEU A 324 -0.94 3.37 -20.07
C LEU A 324 -0.88 4.82 -20.58
N PRO A 325 0.11 5.63 -20.16
CA PRO A 325 0.35 6.95 -20.75
C PRO A 325 0.79 6.80 -22.22
N PRO A 326 0.58 7.82 -23.08
CA PRO A 326 1.02 7.76 -24.48
C PRO A 326 2.55 7.76 -24.59
N PRO A 327 3.11 7.31 -25.72
CA PRO A 327 4.55 7.38 -25.99
C PRO A 327 5.11 8.81 -25.85
N GLN A 328 6.37 8.92 -25.45
CA GLN A 328 7.10 10.20 -25.24
C GLN A 328 6.49 11.19 -24.21
N GLN A 329 5.45 10.81 -23.47
CA GLN A 329 4.78 11.69 -22.49
C GLN A 329 5.55 11.81 -21.17
N ASN A 330 6.61 12.62 -21.16
CA ASN A 330 7.46 12.80 -19.98
C ASN A 330 6.74 13.60 -18.87
N LEU A 331 6.74 13.05 -17.65
CA LEU A 331 6.32 13.76 -16.45
C LEU A 331 7.31 14.88 -16.10
N GLN A 332 6.80 15.95 -15.46
CA GLN A 332 7.63 17.05 -14.98
C GLN A 332 8.01 16.85 -13.51
N PRO A 333 9.22 17.21 -13.07
CA PRO A 333 9.62 17.15 -11.66
C PRO A 333 8.63 17.87 -10.74
N GLY A 334 8.40 17.31 -9.55
CA GLY A 334 7.42 17.82 -8.59
C GLY A 334 5.96 17.40 -8.84
N VAL A 335 5.63 16.80 -9.99
CA VAL A 335 4.33 16.15 -10.20
C VAL A 335 4.10 15.11 -9.10
N SER A 336 2.87 15.10 -8.56
CA SER A 336 2.52 14.28 -7.40
C SER A 336 1.72 13.04 -7.84
N CYS A 337 2.21 11.86 -7.47
CA CYS A 337 1.67 10.57 -7.90
C CYS A 337 1.36 9.68 -6.67
N GLU A 338 0.68 8.57 -6.89
CA GLU A 338 0.30 7.59 -5.86
C GLU A 338 1.01 6.25 -6.14
N ILE A 339 1.61 5.67 -5.10
CA ILE A 339 2.14 4.29 -5.12
C ILE A 339 1.28 3.40 -4.22
N ALA A 340 1.14 2.12 -4.56
CA ALA A 340 0.37 1.16 -3.77
C ALA A 340 0.94 -0.26 -3.80
N GLY A 341 0.89 -0.97 -2.67
CA GLY A 341 1.48 -2.32 -2.55
C GLY A 341 1.34 -2.98 -1.19
N TYR A 342 2.13 -4.03 -0.97
CA TYR A 342 2.14 -4.87 0.24
C TYR A 342 3.58 -5.16 0.71
N GLY A 343 4.50 -4.23 0.53
CA GLY A 343 5.89 -4.32 0.98
C GLY A 343 6.04 -4.25 2.50
N LYS A 344 7.28 -4.20 2.98
CA LYS A 344 7.56 -3.95 4.39
C LYS A 344 7.21 -2.49 4.73
N GLU A 345 6.70 -2.25 5.94
CA GLU A 345 6.34 -0.89 6.36
C GLU A 345 7.56 -0.06 6.80
N LYS A 346 8.70 -0.73 7.04
CA LYS A 346 10.02 -0.14 7.33
C LYS A 346 11.11 -1.09 6.85
N PHE A 347 12.30 -0.55 6.57
CA PHE A 347 13.51 -1.34 6.33
C PHE A 347 13.83 -2.26 7.52
N GLY A 348 14.46 -3.41 7.26
CA GLY A 348 14.87 -4.37 8.30
C GLY A 348 13.74 -5.22 8.93
N LEU A 349 12.46 -4.95 8.64
CA LEU A 349 11.38 -5.85 9.09
C LEU A 349 11.51 -7.25 8.44
N TRP A 350 11.20 -8.30 9.19
CA TRP A 350 11.15 -9.68 8.66
C TRP A 350 9.81 -10.00 7.97
N TYR A 351 8.78 -9.20 8.22
CA TYR A 351 7.43 -9.36 7.67
C TYR A 351 7.05 -8.19 6.75
N LYS A 352 6.20 -8.50 5.76
CA LYS A 352 5.55 -7.54 4.87
C LYS A 352 4.20 -7.09 5.44
N SER A 353 3.63 -5.98 4.97
CA SER A 353 2.33 -5.50 5.45
C SER A 353 1.22 -6.52 5.18
N GLN A 354 0.31 -6.68 6.13
CA GLN A 354 -0.84 -7.60 5.99
C GLN A 354 -1.99 -6.99 5.16
N PHE A 355 -1.91 -5.68 4.89
CA PHE A 355 -2.96 -4.87 4.25
C PHE A 355 -2.37 -4.17 3.02
N LEU A 356 -3.21 -3.79 2.07
CA LEU A 356 -2.79 -2.88 1.01
C LEU A 356 -2.39 -1.53 1.63
N ARG A 357 -1.24 -0.99 1.23
CA ARG A 357 -0.77 0.35 1.61
C ARG A 357 -0.76 1.26 0.40
N GLU A 358 -0.92 2.56 0.65
CA GLU A 358 -0.68 3.61 -0.33
C GLU A 358 0.21 4.71 0.25
N ALA A 359 0.97 5.38 -0.61
CA ALA A 359 1.66 6.62 -0.30
C ALA A 359 1.56 7.61 -1.47
N GLN A 360 1.57 8.90 -1.17
CA GLN A 360 1.73 9.94 -2.18
C GLN A 360 3.21 10.30 -2.27
N VAL A 361 3.78 10.24 -3.48
CA VAL A 361 5.16 10.61 -3.79
C VAL A 361 5.17 11.80 -4.76
N LYS A 362 6.32 12.45 -4.90
CA LYS A 362 6.60 13.41 -5.99
C LYS A 362 7.73 12.91 -6.86
N LEU A 363 7.64 13.19 -8.16
CA LEU A 363 8.76 12.99 -9.08
C LEU A 363 9.94 13.90 -8.69
N ILE A 364 11.13 13.34 -8.65
CA ILE A 364 12.40 14.04 -8.40
C ILE A 364 13.09 14.21 -9.76
N ALA A 365 13.75 15.35 -9.97
CA ALA A 365 14.46 15.62 -11.22
C ALA A 365 15.67 14.70 -11.39
N ASP A 366 15.92 14.26 -12.63
CA ASP A 366 16.93 13.24 -12.92
C ASP A 366 18.36 13.71 -12.58
N ASP A 367 18.67 15.00 -12.66
CA ASP A 367 19.94 15.58 -12.22
C ASP A 367 20.11 15.45 -10.70
N VAL A 368 19.07 15.81 -9.93
CA VAL A 368 19.02 15.63 -8.47
C VAL A 368 19.16 14.15 -8.11
N CYS A 369 18.52 13.23 -8.85
CA CYS A 369 18.63 11.81 -8.52
C CYS A 369 19.94 11.16 -8.96
N ARG A 370 20.53 11.59 -10.09
CA ARG A 370 21.89 11.18 -10.50
C ARG A 370 22.94 11.64 -9.47
N ASN A 371 22.70 12.69 -8.67
CA ASN A 371 23.58 13.02 -7.54
C ASN A 371 23.55 11.99 -6.39
N TYR A 372 22.50 11.16 -6.27
CA TYR A 372 22.39 10.12 -5.25
C TYR A 372 22.87 8.73 -5.73
N TYR A 373 22.62 8.40 -7.01
CA TYR A 373 22.86 7.08 -7.60
C TYR A 373 23.92 7.04 -8.71
N GLY A 374 24.39 8.20 -9.19
CA GLY A 374 25.35 8.30 -10.28
C GLY A 374 24.92 7.50 -11.52
N ASN A 375 25.85 6.71 -12.05
CA ASN A 375 25.66 5.91 -13.26
C ASN A 375 24.74 4.69 -13.09
N MET A 376 24.20 4.43 -11.89
CA MET A 376 23.22 3.35 -11.68
C MET A 376 21.83 3.70 -12.23
N LEU A 377 21.53 5.00 -12.35
CA LEU A 377 20.27 5.51 -12.91
C LEU A 377 20.40 5.71 -14.43
N SER A 378 19.73 4.85 -15.21
CA SER A 378 19.62 5.00 -16.67
C SER A 378 18.43 5.88 -17.07
N ASP A 379 18.40 6.36 -18.30
CA ASP A 379 17.28 7.17 -18.84
C ASP A 379 15.98 6.35 -19.05
N ASN A 380 16.03 5.06 -18.72
CA ASN A 380 14.91 4.11 -18.63
C ASN A 380 14.35 3.99 -17.19
N MET A 381 14.86 4.80 -16.27
CA MET A 381 14.40 4.92 -14.88
C MET A 381 14.09 6.38 -14.54
N PHE A 382 13.28 6.58 -13.50
CA PHE A 382 13.15 7.85 -12.80
C PHE A 382 13.06 7.63 -11.29
N CYS A 383 13.17 8.71 -10.52
CA CYS A 383 13.06 8.66 -9.06
C CYS A 383 11.83 9.39 -8.55
N ALA A 384 11.16 8.82 -7.55
CA ALA A 384 10.06 9.48 -6.86
C ALA A 384 10.10 9.16 -5.37
N GLY A 385 9.83 10.15 -4.54
CA GLY A 385 9.86 10.00 -3.09
C GLY A 385 8.98 11.02 -2.40
N ARG A 386 8.86 10.93 -1.07
CA ARG A 386 8.20 11.99 -0.30
C ARG A 386 9.16 13.15 -0.01
N PRO A 387 8.73 14.42 -0.17
CA PRO A 387 9.55 15.59 0.21
C PRO A 387 9.91 15.66 1.70
N ASP A 388 9.24 14.87 2.55
CA ASP A 388 9.52 14.73 3.99
C ASP A 388 10.21 13.40 4.35
N TRP A 389 10.60 12.61 3.33
CA TRP A 389 11.24 11.29 3.44
C TRP A 389 10.53 10.27 4.37
N SER A 390 9.26 10.49 4.73
CA SER A 390 8.59 9.72 5.79
C SER A 390 7.87 8.44 5.33
N GLN A 391 7.78 8.19 4.03
CA GLN A 391 7.41 6.92 3.38
C GLN A 391 8.11 6.88 2.01
N ASP A 392 8.35 5.67 1.53
CA ASP A 392 8.70 5.37 0.14
C ASP A 392 8.21 3.94 -0.19
N ALA A 393 8.38 3.48 -1.43
CA ALA A 393 8.27 2.07 -1.77
C ALA A 393 9.31 1.23 -0.99
N CYS A 394 9.01 -0.04 -0.73
CA CYS A 394 9.86 -0.92 0.08
C CYS A 394 9.90 -2.36 -0.44
N GLU A 395 10.74 -3.21 0.17
CA GLU A 395 10.87 -4.64 -0.18
C GLU A 395 9.51 -5.34 -0.27
N GLY A 396 9.10 -5.72 -1.49
CA GLY A 396 7.83 -6.39 -1.76
C GLY A 396 6.73 -5.52 -2.35
N ASP A 397 6.92 -4.20 -2.41
CA ASP A 397 6.15 -3.32 -3.30
C ASP A 397 6.66 -3.42 -4.74
N SER A 398 7.91 -3.90 -4.93
CA SER A 398 8.53 -4.30 -6.19
C SER A 398 7.54 -4.85 -7.22
N GLY A 399 7.55 -4.30 -8.43
CA GLY A 399 6.60 -4.59 -9.51
C GLY A 399 5.25 -3.85 -9.41
N GLY A 400 4.94 -3.22 -8.28
CA GLY A 400 3.72 -2.46 -8.05
C GLY A 400 3.64 -1.13 -8.82
N PRO A 401 2.45 -0.51 -8.87
CA PRO A 401 2.20 0.73 -9.60
C PRO A 401 2.81 1.98 -8.94
N LEU A 402 3.29 2.88 -9.79
CA LEU A 402 3.23 4.34 -9.59
C LEU A 402 2.27 4.94 -10.61
N VAL A 403 1.17 5.52 -10.13
CA VAL A 403 0.12 6.13 -10.96
C VAL A 403 0.01 7.64 -10.72
N CYS A 404 -0.19 8.40 -11.79
CA CYS A 404 -0.36 9.85 -11.73
C CYS A 404 -1.71 10.26 -12.33
N GLU A 405 -2.38 11.22 -11.71
CA GLU A 405 -3.71 11.70 -12.10
C GLU A 405 -3.55 12.78 -13.19
N VAL A 406 -4.07 12.53 -14.39
CA VAL A 406 -4.09 13.48 -15.50
C VAL A 406 -5.54 13.73 -15.89
N GLY A 407 -6.00 14.98 -15.76
CA GLY A 407 -7.42 15.32 -15.81
C GLY A 407 -8.18 14.61 -14.68
N SER A 408 -8.95 13.59 -15.04
CA SER A 408 -9.70 12.72 -14.11
C SER A 408 -9.35 11.23 -14.26
N THR A 409 -8.24 10.90 -14.93
CA THR A 409 -7.85 9.51 -15.24
C THR A 409 -6.46 9.21 -14.66
N LEU A 410 -6.26 8.01 -14.11
CA LEU A 410 -4.99 7.57 -13.54
C LEU A 410 -4.19 6.74 -14.55
N PHE A 411 -2.97 7.20 -14.84
CA PHE A 411 -2.05 6.58 -15.79
C PHE A 411 -0.85 5.98 -15.07
N LEU A 412 -0.44 4.77 -15.49
CA LEU A 412 0.70 4.03 -14.95
C LEU A 412 2.01 4.53 -15.58
N PHE A 413 2.66 5.49 -14.92
CA PHE A 413 3.93 6.05 -15.41
C PHE A 413 5.16 5.27 -14.94
N GLY A 414 5.09 4.60 -13.78
CA GLY A 414 6.21 3.85 -13.22
C GLY A 414 5.85 2.46 -12.73
N VAL A 415 6.80 1.54 -12.83
CA VAL A 415 6.81 0.27 -12.10
C VAL A 415 7.85 0.37 -10.98
N ILE A 416 7.47 0.04 -9.75
CA ILE A 416 8.39 0.04 -8.58
C ILE A 416 9.51 -0.98 -8.84
N SER A 417 10.77 -0.52 -8.88
CA SER A 417 11.91 -1.38 -9.18
C SER A 417 12.80 -1.60 -7.96
N TRP A 418 13.60 -0.59 -7.55
CA TRP A 418 14.62 -0.72 -6.51
C TRP A 418 14.80 0.57 -5.67
N GLY A 419 15.65 0.51 -4.65
CA GLY A 419 16.01 1.64 -3.80
C GLY A 419 16.93 1.21 -2.65
N ASP A 420 17.66 2.16 -2.07
CA ASP A 420 18.59 1.91 -0.95
C ASP A 420 17.83 1.79 0.38
N GLY A 421 17.10 0.69 0.54
CA GLY A 421 16.18 0.49 1.64
C GLY A 421 14.84 1.20 1.42
N CYS A 422 14.25 1.74 2.48
CA CYS A 422 12.88 2.24 2.44
C CYS A 422 12.76 3.53 3.26
N ALA A 423 12.26 4.60 2.66
CA ALA A 423 12.10 5.91 3.30
C ALA A 423 13.41 6.43 3.95
N GLN A 424 14.54 6.26 3.26
CA GLN A 424 15.82 6.83 3.69
C GLN A 424 15.99 8.25 3.12
N GLU A 425 16.48 9.16 3.95
CA GLU A 425 16.73 10.55 3.53
C GLU A 425 17.79 10.58 2.41
N ASN A 426 17.55 11.37 1.36
CA ASN A 426 18.43 11.47 0.19
C ASN A 426 18.63 10.13 -0.57
N ARG A 427 17.69 9.18 -0.43
CA ARG A 427 17.70 7.86 -1.09
C ARG A 427 16.30 7.47 -1.58
N PRO A 428 15.80 8.13 -2.64
CA PRO A 428 14.43 7.92 -3.14
C PRO A 428 14.29 6.62 -3.92
N GLY A 429 13.09 6.03 -3.88
CA GLY A 429 12.72 4.90 -4.70
C GLY A 429 12.94 5.17 -6.20
N VAL A 430 13.36 4.11 -6.91
CA VAL A 430 13.66 4.12 -8.34
C VAL A 430 12.64 3.25 -9.09
N TYR A 431 12.11 3.81 -10.17
CA TYR A 431 10.96 3.29 -10.90
C TYR A 431 11.31 3.15 -12.38
N THR A 432 10.88 2.05 -13.01
CA THR A 432 11.07 1.82 -14.45
C THR A 432 10.09 2.69 -15.25
N THR A 433 10.61 3.49 -16.19
CA THR A 433 9.86 4.50 -16.95
C THR A 433 8.93 3.86 -18.00
N VAL A 434 7.64 3.70 -17.70
CA VAL A 434 6.71 2.87 -18.50
C VAL A 434 6.54 3.36 -19.94
N THR A 435 6.52 4.68 -20.17
CA THR A 435 6.41 5.29 -21.51
C THR A 435 7.47 4.81 -22.50
N ASN A 436 8.66 4.43 -22.01
CA ASN A 436 9.77 3.97 -22.85
C ASN A 436 9.54 2.54 -23.37
N TYR A 437 8.60 1.80 -22.78
CA TYR A 437 8.30 0.40 -23.11
C TYR A 437 6.94 0.22 -23.80
N ASN A 438 6.19 1.29 -24.11
CA ASN A 438 4.88 1.16 -24.76
C ASN A 438 4.92 0.30 -26.04
N GLN A 439 5.94 0.48 -26.88
CA GLN A 439 6.15 -0.35 -28.07
C GLN A 439 6.38 -1.83 -27.72
N TRP A 440 7.24 -2.12 -26.73
CA TRP A 440 7.48 -3.49 -26.27
C TRP A 440 6.22 -4.11 -25.64
N ILE A 441 5.44 -3.33 -24.88
CA ILE A 441 4.14 -3.79 -24.35
C ILE A 441 3.22 -4.13 -25.53
N GLU A 442 3.15 -3.30 -26.56
CA GLU A 442 2.33 -3.55 -27.75
C GLU A 442 2.76 -4.83 -28.48
N GLU A 443 4.04 -4.95 -28.83
CA GLU A 443 4.63 -6.09 -29.54
C GLU A 443 4.38 -7.42 -28.83
N LYS A 444 4.42 -7.46 -27.49
CA LYS A 444 4.23 -8.68 -26.69
C LYS A 444 2.77 -8.96 -26.32
N THR A 445 1.83 -8.00 -26.48
CA THR A 445 0.43 -8.15 -26.01
C THR A 445 -0.66 -7.94 -27.07
N GLY A 446 -0.36 -7.23 -28.17
CA GLY A 446 -1.32 -6.84 -29.21
C GLY A 446 -2.26 -5.68 -28.84
N LEU A 447 -1.95 -4.90 -27.79
CA LEU A 447 -2.87 -3.91 -27.19
C LEU A 447 -2.74 -2.48 -27.75
N THR A 448 -2.62 -2.33 -29.07
CA THR A 448 -2.36 -1.04 -29.78
C THR A 448 -3.24 0.13 -29.31
N SER A 449 -4.53 -0.08 -29.07
CA SER A 449 -5.45 0.99 -28.61
C SER A 449 -5.12 1.54 -27.22
N ILE A 450 -4.48 0.73 -26.36
CA ILE A 450 -4.07 1.08 -25.01
C ILE A 450 -2.67 1.71 -25.02
N THR A 451 -1.74 1.14 -25.79
CA THR A 451 -0.34 1.62 -25.89
C THR A 451 -0.18 2.92 -26.68
N ALA A 452 -1.09 3.20 -27.61
CA ALA A 452 -1.20 4.50 -28.27
C ALA A 452 -1.62 5.65 -27.34
N GLY A 453 -2.12 5.35 -26.12
CA GLY A 453 -2.58 6.37 -25.17
C GLY A 453 -3.78 7.19 -25.66
N SER A 454 -4.66 6.58 -26.46
CA SER A 454 -5.86 7.18 -27.08
C SER A 454 -6.78 7.94 -26.10
N MET A 455 -6.79 7.54 -24.83
CA MET A 455 -7.59 8.13 -23.73
C MET A 455 -6.86 9.24 -22.96
N PHE A 456 -5.67 9.66 -23.40
CA PHE A 456 -4.92 10.75 -22.77
C PHE A 456 -5.45 12.12 -23.26
N PRO A 457 -5.70 13.09 -22.36
CA PRO A 457 -6.19 14.40 -22.78
C PRO A 457 -5.21 15.11 -23.71
N GLN A 458 -5.63 15.38 -24.95
CA GLN A 458 -4.92 16.29 -25.84
C GLN A 458 -5.09 17.74 -25.34
N LYS A 459 -4.11 18.60 -25.65
CA LYS A 459 -4.02 19.99 -25.18
C LYS A 459 -4.55 20.99 -26.20
#